data_AF-A0A1Y1X723-F1
#
_entry.id   AF-A0A1Y1X723-F1
#
_cell.length_a   1.000
_cell.length_b   1.000
_cell.length_c   1.000
_cell.angle_alpha   90.00
_cell.angle_beta   90.00
_cell.angle_gamma   90.00
#
_symmetry.space_group_name_H-M   'P 1'
#
loop_
_entity.id
_entity.type
_entity.pdbx_description
1 polymer ?
#
loop_
_entity_poly.entity_id
_entity_poly.type
_entity_poly.pdbx_seq_one_letter_code
_entity_poly.pdbx_strand_id
1 'polypeptide(L)'
;MKLFNVLLCVITLLISVVYAAKKKEPADDFYIVTVNNTESDLSKIVEEIHTLIIDNKDTYEDQEAFEEIEKDYEEEKEKSRELILMMKDFDSPYVNVVAHINDDITVLQSYLSKKLVPKVKEKKYVISCNKENLSVSIDETNNSTVVISPTSPTKNSKTSGI
;
A
#
# COMPACT_ATOMS: atom_id res chain seq x y z
N MET A 1 24.46 -0.89 49.06
CA MET A 1 25.01 -0.89 47.68
C MET A 1 24.45 -1.97 46.77
N LYS A 2 24.27 -3.23 47.21
CA LYS A 2 23.80 -4.32 46.33
C LYS A 2 22.39 -4.13 45.74
N LEU A 3 21.46 -3.54 46.50
CA LEU A 3 20.07 -3.35 46.07
C LEU A 3 19.92 -2.32 44.92
N PHE A 4 20.75 -1.27 44.92
CA PHE A 4 20.70 -0.21 43.91
C PHE A 4 21.16 -0.70 42.53
N ASN A 5 22.19 -1.55 42.50
CA ASN A 5 22.68 -2.14 41.25
C ASN A 5 21.68 -3.12 40.63
N VAL A 6 20.95 -3.88 41.46
CA VAL A 6 19.90 -4.79 40.98
C VAL A 6 18.74 -4.00 40.37
N LEU A 7 18.31 -2.92 41.03
CA LEU A 7 17.24 -2.06 40.52
C LEU A 7 17.60 -1.41 39.17
N LEU A 8 18.84 -0.93 39.02
CA LEU A 8 19.32 -0.33 37.78
C LEU A 8 19.29 -1.33 36.59
N CYS A 9 19.69 -2.59 36.83
CA CYS A 9 19.64 -3.65 35.82
C CYS A 9 18.20 -4.02 35.42
N VAL A 10 17.26 -4.01 36.36
CA VAL A 10 15.85 -4.27 36.03
C VAL A 10 15.29 -3.15 35.17
N ILE A 11 15.62 -1.89 35.46
CA ILE A 11 15.18 -0.74 34.65
C ILE A 11 15.75 -0.81 33.23
N THR A 12 17.04 -1.11 33.06
CA THR A 12 17.64 -1.22 31.72
C THR A 12 17.09 -2.41 30.91
N LEU A 13 16.78 -3.54 31.57
CA LEU A 13 16.08 -4.66 30.94
C LEU A 13 14.66 -4.30 30.51
N LEU A 14 13.91 -3.56 31.34
CA LEU A 14 12.57 -3.10 30.98
C LEU A 14 12.60 -2.12 29.81
N ILE A 15 13.55 -1.19 29.77
CA ILE A 15 13.71 -0.24 28.65
C ILE A 15 14.04 -0.98 27.35
N SER A 16 14.96 -1.95 27.40
CA SER A 16 15.35 -2.72 26.20
C SER A 16 14.23 -3.63 25.68
N VAL A 17 13.42 -4.23 26.56
CA VAL A 17 12.23 -5.00 26.15
C VAL A 17 11.17 -4.11 25.49
N VAL A 18 10.95 -2.89 26.01
CA VAL A 18 10.02 -1.92 25.38
C VAL A 18 10.50 -1.47 24.01
N TYR A 19 11.81 -1.28 23.83
CA TYR A 19 12.40 -0.92 22.53
C TYR A 19 12.30 -2.05 21.50
N ALA A 20 12.47 -3.31 21.90
CA ALA A 20 12.38 -4.45 21.00
C ALA A 20 10.95 -4.80 20.56
N ALA A 21 9.91 -4.34 21.27
CA ALA A 21 8.52 -4.68 21.00
C ALA A 21 7.85 -3.83 19.90
N LYS A 22 8.45 -2.72 19.46
CA LYS A 22 7.96 -1.99 18.28
C LYS A 22 8.53 -2.62 17.01
N LYS A 23 7.88 -3.70 16.53
CA LYS A 23 7.97 -4.02 15.09
C LYS A 23 7.46 -2.79 14.33
N LYS A 24 8.37 -2.08 13.67
CA LYS A 24 8.03 -0.95 12.82
C LYS A 24 7.32 -1.55 11.61
N GLU A 25 6.01 -1.39 11.57
CA GLU A 25 5.24 -1.68 10.35
C GLU A 25 5.85 -0.84 9.22
N PRO A 26 6.09 -1.41 8.02
CA PRO A 26 6.64 -0.65 6.91
C PRO A 26 5.75 0.57 6.68
N ALA A 27 6.38 1.76 6.64
CA ALA A 27 5.68 3.01 6.50
C ALA A 27 5.11 3.20 5.09
N ASP A 28 5.73 2.55 4.11
CA ASP A 28 5.34 2.59 2.70
C ASP A 28 4.80 1.23 2.31
N ASP A 29 3.69 1.23 1.58
CA ASP A 29 3.02 0.00 1.17
C ASP A 29 2.06 0.29 0.02
N PHE A 30 1.47 -0.77 -0.54
CA PHE A 30 0.36 -0.64 -1.46
C PHE A 30 -0.95 -0.39 -0.71
N TYR A 31 -1.68 0.61 -1.17
CA TYR A 31 -3.00 1.00 -0.66
C TYR A 31 -4.03 0.79 -1.74
N ILE A 32 -5.25 0.48 -1.30
CA ILE A 32 -6.42 0.42 -2.15
C ILE A 32 -7.18 1.72 -2.06
N VAL A 33 -7.25 2.38 -3.21
CA VAL A 33 -7.89 3.68 -3.40
C VAL A 33 -9.14 3.47 -4.23
N THR A 34 -10.30 3.62 -3.60
CA THR A 34 -11.57 3.62 -4.31
C THR A 34 -11.87 5.04 -4.75
N VAL A 35 -12.10 5.25 -6.05
CA VAL A 35 -12.36 6.56 -6.62
C VAL A 35 -13.71 6.60 -7.32
N ASN A 36 -14.37 7.76 -7.25
CA ASN A 36 -15.51 8.12 -8.07
C ASN A 36 -14.98 8.86 -9.32
N ASN A 37 -15.13 8.26 -10.49
CA ASN A 37 -14.69 8.80 -11.77
C ASN A 37 -15.83 9.46 -12.58
N THR A 38 -16.97 9.77 -11.95
CA THR A 38 -18.04 10.57 -12.59
C THR A 38 -17.64 12.03 -12.73
N GLU A 39 -16.96 12.60 -11.73
CA GLU A 39 -16.58 14.02 -11.70
C GLU A 39 -15.25 14.33 -12.41
N SER A 40 -14.44 13.31 -12.65
CA SER A 40 -13.14 13.44 -13.31
C SER A 40 -12.81 12.16 -14.06
N ASP A 41 -12.26 12.34 -15.25
CA ASP A 41 -11.71 11.26 -16.05
C ASP A 41 -10.71 10.45 -15.22
N LEU A 42 -10.81 9.11 -15.30
CA LEU A 42 -9.96 8.20 -14.56
C LEU A 42 -8.48 8.43 -14.89
N SER A 43 -8.16 8.77 -16.14
CA SER A 43 -6.78 9.05 -16.57
C SER A 43 -6.18 10.22 -15.78
N LYS A 44 -6.96 11.30 -15.58
CA LYS A 44 -6.57 12.46 -14.78
C LYS A 44 -6.45 12.15 -13.30
N ILE A 45 -7.33 11.29 -12.78
CA ILE A 45 -7.25 10.82 -11.39
C ILE A 45 -5.93 10.07 -11.17
N VAL A 46 -5.58 9.16 -12.08
CA VAL A 46 -4.33 8.39 -12.04
C VAL A 46 -3.12 9.32 -12.15
N GLU A 47 -3.12 10.25 -13.11
CA GLU A 47 -2.06 11.25 -13.29
C GLU A 47 -1.89 12.14 -12.06
N GLU A 48 -2.98 12.58 -11.42
CA GLU A 48 -2.92 13.43 -10.24
C GLU A 48 -2.34 12.70 -9.02
N ILE A 49 -2.72 11.43 -8.82
CA ILE A 49 -2.14 10.60 -7.75
C ILE A 49 -0.67 10.30 -8.06
N HIS A 50 -0.34 9.94 -9.31
CA HIS A 50 1.05 9.72 -9.74
C HIS A 50 1.92 10.95 -9.50
N THR A 51 1.47 12.13 -9.94
CA THR A 51 2.16 13.41 -9.72
C THR A 51 2.40 13.64 -8.23
N LEU A 52 1.38 13.41 -7.39
CA LEU A 52 1.50 13.55 -5.95
C LEU A 52 2.56 12.60 -5.35
N ILE A 53 2.68 11.38 -5.87
CA ILE A 53 3.71 10.41 -5.48
C ILE A 53 5.10 10.92 -5.84
N ILE A 54 5.32 11.30 -7.10
CA ILE A 54 6.61 11.79 -7.60
C ILE A 54 7.07 13.04 -6.86
N ASP A 55 6.17 14.01 -6.68
CA ASP A 55 6.46 15.27 -5.99
C ASP A 55 6.83 15.09 -4.51
N ASN A 56 6.55 13.92 -3.94
CA ASN A 56 6.82 13.58 -2.54
C ASN A 56 7.64 12.29 -2.42
N LYS A 57 8.45 11.94 -3.43
CA LYS A 57 9.26 10.71 -3.42
C LYS A 57 10.24 10.65 -2.24
N ASP A 58 10.70 11.80 -1.76
CA ASP A 58 11.56 11.93 -0.57
C ASP A 58 10.85 11.56 0.74
N THR A 59 9.52 11.36 0.71
CA THR A 59 8.74 10.96 1.88
C THR A 59 8.72 9.45 2.14
N TYR A 60 9.19 8.64 1.19
CA TYR A 60 9.28 7.20 1.29
C TYR A 60 10.49 6.80 2.14
N GLU A 61 10.27 5.94 3.12
CA GLU A 61 11.31 5.34 3.95
C GLU A 61 12.16 4.33 3.17
N ASP A 62 11.53 3.56 2.26
CA ASP A 62 12.20 2.57 1.41
C ASP A 62 12.40 3.09 -0.01
N GLN A 63 13.49 3.84 -0.20
CA GLN A 63 13.85 4.38 -1.52
C GLN A 63 14.24 3.28 -2.51
N GLU A 64 14.81 2.17 -2.05
CA GLU A 64 15.22 1.05 -2.92
C GLU A 64 13.98 0.38 -3.53
N ALA A 65 12.96 0.10 -2.72
CA ALA A 65 11.68 -0.41 -3.22
C ALA A 65 10.99 0.56 -4.19
N PHE A 66 11.07 1.88 -3.93
CA PHE A 66 10.50 2.89 -4.82
C PHE A 66 11.16 2.90 -6.21
N GLU A 67 12.49 2.77 -6.25
CA GLU A 67 13.28 2.68 -7.49
C GLU A 67 13.09 1.33 -8.20
N GLU A 68 12.96 0.23 -7.45
CA GLU A 68 12.73 -1.11 -8.00
C GLU A 68 11.40 -1.18 -8.75
N ILE A 69 10.32 -0.60 -8.20
CA ILE A 69 9.01 -0.53 -8.87
C ILE A 69 9.10 0.20 -10.22
N GLU A 70 9.83 1.33 -10.27
CA GLU A 70 10.01 2.09 -11.52
C GLU A 70 10.79 1.27 -12.56
N LYS A 71 11.86 0.61 -12.12
CA LYS A 71 12.70 -0.21 -12.98
C LYS A 71 11.92 -1.40 -13.55
N ASP A 72 11.19 -2.13 -12.71
CA ASP A 72 10.40 -3.29 -13.12
C ASP A 72 9.33 -2.88 -14.15
N TYR A 73 8.68 -1.74 -13.91
CA TYR A 73 7.71 -1.17 -14.85
C TYR A 73 8.31 -0.87 -16.23
N GLU A 74 9.47 -0.21 -16.28
CA GLU A 74 10.15 0.09 -17.55
C GLU A 74 10.61 -1.18 -18.27
N GLU A 75 11.10 -2.18 -17.54
CA GLU A 75 11.45 -3.49 -18.12
C GLU A 75 10.23 -4.20 -18.71
N GLU A 76 9.07 -4.17 -18.05
CA GLU A 76 7.82 -4.74 -18.57
C GLU A 76 7.32 -4.00 -19.81
N LYS A 77 7.39 -2.66 -19.78
CA LYS A 77 7.04 -1.79 -20.90
C LYS A 77 7.89 -2.08 -22.14
N GLU A 78 9.20 -2.29 -21.97
CA GLU A 78 10.10 -2.65 -23.07
C GLU A 78 9.78 -4.05 -23.64
N LYS A 79 9.51 -5.02 -22.76
CA LYS A 79 9.22 -6.41 -23.15
C LYS A 79 7.88 -6.54 -23.88
N SER A 80 6.91 -5.67 -23.62
CA SER A 80 5.55 -5.81 -24.12
C SER A 80 5.09 -4.64 -24.99
N ARG A 81 5.35 -4.77 -26.31
CA ARG A 81 4.79 -3.86 -27.34
C ARG A 81 3.26 -3.76 -27.30
N GLU A 82 2.58 -4.78 -26.78
CA GLU A 82 1.13 -4.82 -26.67
C GLU A 82 0.63 -4.08 -25.41
N LEU A 83 1.36 -4.13 -24.29
CA LEU A 83 1.08 -3.30 -23.10
C LEU A 83 1.15 -1.81 -23.45
N ILE A 84 2.11 -1.37 -24.26
CA ILE A 84 2.25 0.04 -24.66
C ILE A 84 0.97 0.60 -25.31
N LEU A 85 0.22 -0.25 -26.04
CA LEU A 85 -1.04 0.16 -26.67
C LEU A 85 -2.22 0.14 -25.69
N MET A 86 -2.20 -0.74 -24.69
CA MET A 86 -3.25 -0.89 -23.68
C MET A 86 -3.10 0.05 -22.47
N MET A 87 -1.88 0.52 -22.19
CA MET A 87 -1.56 1.38 -21.04
C MET A 87 -1.62 2.88 -21.34
N LYS A 88 -1.96 3.28 -22.57
CA LYS A 88 -1.90 4.69 -23.00
C LYS A 88 -2.68 5.64 -22.10
N ASP A 89 -3.76 5.15 -21.49
CA ASP A 89 -4.65 5.98 -20.69
C ASP A 89 -4.31 5.94 -19.18
N PHE A 90 -3.40 5.05 -18.75
CA PHE A 90 -3.03 4.81 -17.34
C PHE A 90 -1.53 4.46 -17.18
N ASP A 91 -0.62 5.30 -17.68
CA ASP A 91 0.84 5.08 -17.64
C ASP A 91 1.42 5.52 -16.28
N SER A 92 1.47 4.62 -15.30
CA SER A 92 2.07 4.89 -13.98
C SER A 92 2.64 3.63 -13.33
N PRO A 93 3.94 3.60 -12.94
CA PRO A 93 4.51 2.49 -12.18
C PRO A 93 3.92 2.33 -10.78
N TYR A 94 3.36 3.41 -10.21
CA TYR A 94 2.92 3.45 -8.82
C TYR A 94 1.42 3.38 -8.64
N VAL A 95 0.63 3.46 -9.71
CA VAL A 95 -0.84 3.55 -9.65
C VAL A 95 -1.43 2.66 -10.73
N ASN A 96 -2.02 1.54 -10.32
CA ASN A 96 -2.62 0.55 -11.21
C ASN A 96 -4.13 0.47 -11.01
N VAL A 97 -4.88 0.37 -12.11
CA VAL A 97 -6.31 0.04 -12.04
C VAL A 97 -6.45 -1.45 -11.77
N VAL A 98 -7.16 -1.81 -10.69
CA VAL A 98 -7.37 -3.21 -10.30
C VAL A 98 -8.74 -3.71 -10.75
N ALA A 99 -9.76 -2.88 -10.62
CA ALA A 99 -11.13 -3.26 -10.96
C ALA A 99 -12.03 -2.04 -11.21
N HIS A 100 -13.05 -2.23 -12.03
CA HIS A 100 -14.20 -1.33 -12.12
C HIS A 100 -15.37 -1.99 -11.39
N ILE A 101 -15.88 -1.35 -10.34
CA ILE A 101 -17.06 -1.85 -9.61
C ILE A 101 -18.31 -1.58 -10.44
N ASN A 102 -18.37 -0.42 -11.09
CA ASN A 102 -19.35 0.00 -12.07
C ASN A 102 -18.74 1.14 -12.92
N ASP A 103 -19.55 1.77 -13.78
CA ASP A 103 -19.11 2.85 -14.69
C ASP A 103 -18.51 4.07 -13.94
N ASP A 104 -18.94 4.31 -12.70
CA ASP A 104 -18.62 5.49 -11.91
C ASP A 104 -17.58 5.23 -10.81
N ILE A 105 -17.31 3.97 -10.47
CA ILE A 105 -16.47 3.60 -9.33
C ILE A 105 -15.36 2.65 -9.77
N THR A 106 -14.13 3.11 -9.59
CA THR A 106 -12.92 2.37 -9.93
C THR A 106 -12.06 2.13 -8.69
N VAL A 107 -11.42 0.96 -8.63
CA VAL A 107 -10.48 0.56 -7.60
C VAL A 107 -9.07 0.65 -8.16
N LEU A 108 -8.23 1.44 -7.51
CA LEU A 108 -6.82 1.59 -7.80
C LEU A 108 -5.99 0.92 -6.70
N GLN A 109 -4.87 0.34 -7.09
CA GLN A 109 -3.77 -0.01 -6.20
C GLN A 109 -2.68 1.04 -6.36
N SER A 110 -2.26 1.65 -5.26
CA SER A 110 -1.28 2.73 -5.28
C SER A 110 -0.18 2.52 -4.25
N TYR A 111 1.08 2.67 -4.65
CA TYR A 111 2.23 2.62 -3.73
C TYR A 111 2.39 3.97 -3.02
N LEU A 112 1.99 4.05 -1.75
CA LEU A 112 1.92 5.32 -1.02
C LEU A 112 2.79 5.29 0.23
N SER A 113 3.48 6.41 0.48
CA SER A 113 4.07 6.66 1.79
C SER A 113 2.99 7.00 2.81
N LYS A 114 3.25 6.70 4.09
CA LYS A 114 2.33 7.06 5.19
C LYS A 114 1.95 8.55 5.22
N LYS A 115 2.83 9.43 4.74
CA LYS A 115 2.60 10.88 4.69
C LYS A 115 1.67 11.30 3.55
N LEU A 116 1.57 10.50 2.49
CA LEU A 116 0.72 10.78 1.33
C LEU A 116 -0.73 10.30 1.51
N VAL A 117 -0.96 9.25 2.30
CA VAL A 117 -2.30 8.69 2.54
C VAL A 117 -3.35 9.76 2.91
N PRO A 118 -3.10 10.70 3.85
CA PRO A 118 -4.08 11.76 4.15
C PRO A 118 -4.33 12.68 2.96
N LYS A 119 -3.28 13.05 2.21
CA LYS A 119 -3.40 13.93 1.04
C LYS A 119 -4.23 13.31 -0.08
N VAL A 120 -4.11 12.00 -0.27
CA VAL A 120 -4.95 11.25 -1.22
C VAL A 120 -6.40 11.21 -0.74
N LYS A 121 -6.65 10.95 0.55
CA LYS A 121 -8.01 10.94 1.14
C LYS A 121 -8.74 12.28 1.03
N GLU A 122 -8.02 13.38 1.01
CA GLU A 122 -8.61 14.73 0.91
C GLU A 122 -9.12 15.07 -0.49
N LYS A 123 -8.77 14.27 -1.52
CA LYS A 123 -9.25 14.48 -2.88
C LYS A 123 -10.73 14.17 -2.97
N LYS A 124 -11.51 15.10 -3.56
CA LYS A 124 -12.98 14.99 -3.66
C LYS A 124 -13.49 13.72 -4.36
N TYR A 125 -12.69 13.16 -5.26
CA TYR A 125 -13.03 11.96 -6.01
C TYR A 125 -12.61 10.67 -5.28
N VAL A 126 -11.92 10.75 -4.14
CA VAL A 126 -11.51 9.57 -3.37
C VAL A 126 -12.61 9.20 -2.38
N ILE A 127 -13.21 8.02 -2.57
CA ILE A 127 -14.20 7.43 -1.67
C ILE A 127 -13.50 6.80 -0.46
N SER A 128 -12.42 6.07 -0.71
CA SER A 128 -11.66 5.40 0.35
C SER A 128 -10.19 5.21 -0.03
N CYS A 129 -9.32 5.12 0.98
CA CYS A 129 -7.89 4.81 0.81
C CYS A 129 -7.43 4.00 2.03
N ASN A 130 -7.28 2.68 1.84
CA ASN A 130 -7.05 1.75 2.93
C ASN A 130 -5.87 0.83 2.62
N LYS A 131 -5.14 0.49 3.69
CA LYS A 131 -4.10 -0.54 3.65
C LYS A 131 -4.80 -1.89 3.76
N GLU A 132 -5.23 -2.45 2.63
CA GLU A 132 -5.76 -3.81 2.56
C GLU A 132 -4.73 -4.72 1.91
N ASN A 133 -4.52 -5.90 2.49
CA ASN A 133 -3.80 -6.96 1.80
C ASN A 133 -4.74 -7.55 0.76
N LEU A 134 -4.57 -7.21 -0.53
CA LEU A 134 -5.18 -8.02 -1.58
C LEU A 134 -4.49 -9.38 -1.60
N SER A 135 -5.18 -10.40 -1.12
CA SER A 135 -4.93 -11.75 -1.59
C SER A 135 -5.74 -11.95 -2.88
N VAL A 136 -5.09 -11.83 -4.03
CA VAL A 136 -5.69 -12.25 -5.30
C VAL A 136 -5.65 -13.78 -5.34
N SER A 137 -6.79 -14.41 -5.08
CA SER A 137 -6.97 -15.85 -5.35
C SER A 137 -7.52 -16.01 -6.76
N ILE A 138 -6.70 -16.52 -7.67
CA ILE A 138 -7.14 -16.93 -9.01
C ILE A 138 -7.79 -18.32 -8.86
N ASP A 139 -9.11 -18.38 -9.03
CA ASP A 139 -9.82 -19.65 -9.16
C ASP A 139 -9.83 -20.02 -10.66
N GLU A 140 -9.23 -21.16 -11.02
CA GLU A 140 -9.04 -21.61 -12.42
C GLU A 140 -10.36 -22.00 -13.14
N THR A 141 -11.52 -21.62 -12.61
CA THR A 141 -12.83 -21.99 -13.14
C THR A 141 -13.54 -20.82 -13.82
N ASN A 142 -13.07 -20.47 -15.03
CA ASN A 142 -13.81 -19.76 -16.09
C ASN A 142 -14.89 -18.72 -15.67
N ASN A 143 -14.54 -17.75 -14.82
CA ASN A 143 -15.04 -16.37 -14.84
C ASN A 143 -14.27 -15.56 -13.79
N SER A 144 -13.42 -14.64 -14.23
CA SER A 144 -12.57 -13.82 -13.36
C SER A 144 -13.43 -12.97 -12.41
N THR A 145 -13.68 -13.49 -11.21
CA THR A 145 -14.33 -12.75 -10.13
C THR A 145 -13.24 -12.33 -9.16
N VAL A 146 -12.92 -11.03 -9.12
CA VAL A 146 -12.00 -10.47 -8.13
C VAL A 146 -12.73 -10.48 -6.78
N VAL A 147 -12.43 -11.46 -5.93
CA VAL A 147 -12.98 -11.53 -4.58
C VAL A 147 -12.10 -10.70 -3.64
N ILE A 148 -12.55 -9.49 -3.34
CA ILE A 148 -11.94 -8.65 -2.30
C ILE A 148 -12.39 -9.21 -0.94
N SER A 149 -11.52 -9.94 -0.25
CA SER A 149 -11.77 -10.41 1.11
C SER A 149 -10.96 -9.61 2.12
N PRO A 150 -11.59 -8.91 3.08
CA PRO A 150 -10.84 -8.26 4.16
C PRO A 150 -10.16 -9.33 5.01
N THR A 151 -8.83 -9.34 5.04
CA THR A 151 -8.09 -10.23 5.95
C THR A 151 -8.32 -9.73 7.37
N SER A 152 -9.10 -10.48 8.15
CA SER A 152 -9.29 -10.18 9.57
C SER A 152 -7.94 -10.20 10.29
N PRO A 153 -7.66 -9.27 11.21
CA PRO A 153 -6.41 -9.27 11.97
C PRO A 153 -6.31 -10.56 12.79
N THR A 154 -5.27 -11.34 12.53
CA THR A 154 -4.93 -12.58 13.22
C THR A 154 -4.81 -12.33 14.73
N LYS A 155 -5.86 -12.68 15.49
CA LYS A 155 -5.79 -12.80 16.94
C LYS A 155 -4.91 -14.00 17.29
N ASN A 156 -3.62 -13.76 17.52
CA ASN A 156 -2.75 -14.73 18.18
C ASN A 156 -3.16 -14.83 19.67
N SER A 157 -4.11 -15.71 19.95
CA SER A 157 -4.38 -16.23 21.29
C SER A 157 -3.27 -17.22 21.66
N LYS A 158 -2.26 -16.74 22.39
CA LYS A 158 -1.28 -17.60 23.05
C LYS A 158 -1.83 -17.96 24.43
N THR A 159 -2.53 -19.09 24.54
CA THR A 159 -2.87 -19.71 25.82
C THR A 159 -1.61 -20.28 26.46
N SER A 160 -1.19 -19.68 27.56
CA SER A 160 -0.22 -20.25 28.50
C SER A 160 -1.00 -21.20 29.43
N GLY A 161 -0.79 -22.51 29.27
CA GLY A 161 -1.20 -23.52 30.24
C GLY A 161 -0.08 -23.74 31.25
N ILE A 162 -0.47 -23.72 32.53
CA ILE A 162 0.34 -23.96 33.73
C ILE A 162 0.79 -25.41 33.79
#